data_AF-A0A830CL42-F1
#
_entry.id   AF-A0A830CL42-F1
#
_cell.length_a   1.000
_cell.length_b   1.000
_cell.length_c   1.000
_cell.angle_alpha   90.00
_cell.angle_beta   90.00
_cell.angle_gamma   90.00
#
_symmetry.space_group_name_H-M   'P 1'
#
loop_
_entity.id
_entity.type
_entity.pdbx_description
1 polymer ?
#
loop_
_entity_poly.entity_id
_entity_poly.type
_entity_poly.pdbx_seq_one_letter_code
_entity_poly.pdbx_strand_id
1 'polypeptide(L)'
;MGASMLDKLDKYVKKKKLDPLEAYIPAVLLTGLQIREIGQYLDVDQPKFADCRNLLRSGPAGSLRVNIRAVAQYASDAGNGKSAFNNVDECLRALEELDSLLLRASRNDSQTSIEPMKLKVATALDALNSLLETVPTEVLDKGKAMADAYLAPDYDLAPENLDPQLKQLEINTVIHTHSSMQTQICIR
;
A
#
# COMPACT_ATOMS: atom_id res chain seq x y z
N MET A 1 6.67 -30.77 40.79
CA MET A 1 7.24 -29.79 39.82
C MET A 1 6.35 -29.77 38.58
N GLY A 2 5.66 -28.66 38.28
CA GLY A 2 4.77 -28.60 37.10
C GLY A 2 4.14 -27.22 36.83
N ALA A 3 3.99 -26.37 37.85
CA ALA A 3 3.35 -25.06 37.70
C ALA A 3 4.28 -23.94 37.16
N SER A 4 5.60 -24.17 37.08
CA SER A 4 6.59 -23.11 36.79
C SER A 4 6.89 -22.91 35.29
N MET A 5 6.59 -23.89 34.44
CA MET A 5 6.93 -23.84 33.01
C MET A 5 5.78 -23.26 32.16
N LEU A 6 4.53 -23.53 32.52
CA LEU A 6 3.36 -22.95 31.87
C LEU A 6 3.25 -21.43 32.14
N ASP A 7 3.50 -21.01 33.38
CA ASP A 7 3.40 -19.60 33.80
C ASP A 7 4.53 -18.72 33.22
N LYS A 8 5.65 -19.32 32.82
CA LYS A 8 6.75 -18.61 32.13
C LYS A 8 6.44 -18.39 30.64
N LEU A 9 5.79 -19.34 29.95
CA LEU A 9 5.42 -19.17 28.54
C LEU A 9 4.33 -18.10 28.35
N ASP A 10 3.39 -18.02 29.29
CA ASP A 10 2.32 -17.01 29.30
C ASP A 10 2.86 -15.58 29.47
N LYS A 11 4.01 -15.43 30.17
CA LYS A 11 4.72 -14.14 30.34
C LYS A 11 5.60 -13.75 29.15
N TYR A 12 6.11 -14.71 28.37
CA TYR A 12 6.97 -14.43 27.21
C TYR A 12 6.17 -14.16 25.91
N VAL A 13 4.89 -14.54 25.87
CA VAL A 13 3.98 -14.22 24.77
C VAL A 13 2.90 -13.28 25.28
N LYS A 14 3.30 -12.08 25.75
CA LYS A 14 2.40 -10.93 25.66
C LYS A 14 2.23 -10.63 24.17
N LYS A 15 1.34 -11.38 23.51
CA LYS A 15 0.94 -11.18 22.11
C LYS A 15 0.62 -9.69 22.00
N LYS A 16 1.37 -8.94 21.20
CA LYS A 16 1.10 -7.53 20.96
C LYS A 16 -0.37 -7.47 20.53
N LYS A 17 -1.21 -6.83 21.34
CA LYS A 17 -2.63 -6.70 21.03
C LYS A 17 -2.71 -5.99 19.68
N LEU A 18 -3.48 -6.56 18.75
CA LEU A 18 -3.76 -5.90 17.48
C LEU A 18 -4.44 -4.57 17.78
N ASP A 19 -4.19 -3.59 16.91
CA ASP A 19 -4.99 -2.37 16.88
C ASP A 19 -6.44 -2.74 16.49
N PRO A 20 -7.43 -1.90 16.77
CA PRO A 20 -8.81 -2.16 16.36
C PRO A 20 -8.91 -2.46 14.86
N LEU A 21 -9.86 -3.32 14.47
CA LEU A 21 -10.04 -3.76 13.08
C LEU A 21 -10.16 -2.58 12.11
N GLU A 22 -10.85 -1.53 12.54
CA GLU A 22 -11.04 -0.26 11.83
C GLU A 22 -9.72 0.38 11.36
N ALA A 23 -8.63 0.19 12.09
CA ALA A 23 -7.33 0.77 11.75
C ALA A 23 -6.71 0.14 10.49
N TYR A 24 -7.10 -1.10 10.15
CA TYR A 24 -6.52 -1.83 9.04
C TYR A 24 -7.31 -1.69 7.74
N ILE A 25 -8.64 -1.48 7.82
CA ILE A 25 -9.52 -1.49 6.65
C ILE A 25 -9.15 -0.42 5.60
N PRO A 26 -8.89 0.85 5.95
CA PRO A 26 -8.58 1.87 4.95
C PRO A 26 -7.34 1.51 4.13
N ALA A 27 -6.29 0.99 4.77
CA ALA A 27 -5.06 0.60 4.09
C ALA A 27 -5.27 -0.58 3.12
N VAL A 28 -6.13 -1.54 3.48
CA VAL A 28 -6.50 -2.66 2.60
C VAL A 28 -7.28 -2.16 1.38
N LEU A 29 -8.26 -1.26 1.59
CA LEU A 29 -9.05 -0.68 0.50
C LEU A 29 -8.18 0.14 -0.47
N LEU A 30 -7.34 1.02 0.06
CA LEU A 30 -6.41 1.82 -0.74
C LEU A 30 -5.44 0.94 -1.54
N THR A 31 -4.99 -0.18 -0.96
CA THR A 31 -4.18 -1.13 -1.71
C THR A 31 -4.95 -1.81 -2.84
N GLY A 32 -6.23 -2.14 -2.63
CA GLY A 32 -7.09 -2.67 -3.70
C GLY A 32 -7.23 -1.69 -4.86
N LEU A 33 -7.34 -0.38 -4.58
CA LEU A 33 -7.35 0.65 -5.63
C LEU A 33 -6.00 0.75 -6.35
N GLN A 34 -4.90 0.69 -5.62
CA GLN A 34 -3.55 0.69 -6.19
C GLN A 34 -3.29 -0.53 -7.09
N ILE A 35 -3.76 -1.72 -6.71
CA ILE A 35 -3.67 -2.93 -7.55
C ILE A 35 -4.53 -2.79 -8.81
N ARG A 36 -5.71 -2.16 -8.70
CA ARG A 36 -6.56 -1.87 -9.87
C ARG A 36 -5.89 -0.88 -10.83
N GLU A 37 -5.20 0.13 -10.32
CA GLU A 37 -4.41 1.07 -11.11
C GLU A 37 -3.30 0.37 -11.90
N ILE A 38 -2.62 -0.62 -11.29
CA ILE A 38 -1.65 -1.46 -12.00
C ILE A 38 -2.33 -2.17 -13.18
N GLY A 39 -3.53 -2.73 -12.99
CA GLY A 39 -4.31 -3.32 -14.08
C GLY A 39 -4.54 -2.34 -15.24
N GLN A 40 -4.89 -1.10 -14.94
CA GLN A 40 -5.10 -0.04 -15.94
C GLN A 40 -3.80 0.32 -16.68
N TYR A 41 -2.66 0.36 -15.99
CA TYR A 41 -1.36 0.59 -16.62
C TYR A 41 -0.89 -0.57 -17.50
N LEU A 42 -1.41 -1.77 -17.30
CA LEU A 42 -1.16 -2.91 -18.19
C LEU A 42 -2.02 -2.86 -19.48
N ASP A 43 -3.09 -2.06 -19.52
CA ASP A 43 -4.01 -1.96 -20.66
C ASP A 43 -3.54 -1.01 -21.77
N VAL A 44 -2.48 -0.24 -21.54
CA VAL A 44 -1.93 0.69 -22.54
C VAL A 44 -1.02 -0.03 -23.54
N ASP A 45 -0.82 0.54 -24.74
CA ASP A 45 -0.03 -0.08 -25.82
C ASP A 45 1.41 -0.43 -25.42
N GLN A 46 2.04 0.40 -24.58
CA GLN A 46 3.39 0.18 -24.05
C GLN A 46 3.41 0.36 -22.53
N PRO A 47 3.07 -0.69 -21.76
CA PRO A 47 3.05 -0.63 -20.32
C PRO A 47 4.44 -0.35 -19.75
N LYS A 48 4.52 0.59 -18.81
CA LYS A 48 5.75 0.84 -18.06
C LYS A 48 5.86 -0.14 -16.90
N PHE A 49 6.39 -1.34 -17.19
CA PHE A 49 6.47 -2.43 -16.21
C PHE A 49 7.26 -2.08 -14.94
N ALA A 50 8.30 -1.23 -15.05
CA ALA A 50 9.04 -0.74 -13.90
C ALA A 50 8.18 0.12 -12.97
N ASP A 51 7.32 0.98 -13.53
CA ASP A 51 6.42 1.85 -12.77
C ASP A 51 5.32 1.02 -12.08
N CYS A 52 4.73 0.06 -12.80
CA CYS A 52 3.80 -0.91 -12.21
C CYS A 52 4.43 -1.66 -11.01
N ARG A 53 5.70 -2.04 -11.14
CA ARG A 53 6.45 -2.74 -10.10
C ARG A 53 6.79 -1.85 -8.90
N ASN A 54 7.00 -0.56 -9.14
CA ASN A 54 7.19 0.44 -8.10
C ASN A 54 5.90 0.67 -7.31
N LEU A 55 4.75 0.76 -7.99
CA LEU A 55 3.43 0.82 -7.34
C LEU A 55 3.22 -0.37 -6.41
N LEU A 56 3.51 -1.59 -6.86
CA LEU A 56 3.34 -2.79 -6.04
C LEU A 56 4.18 -2.81 -4.73
N ARG A 57 5.20 -1.96 -4.62
CA ARG A 57 6.14 -1.91 -3.48
C ARG A 57 6.05 -0.66 -2.62
N SER A 58 5.25 0.31 -3.01
CA SER A 58 5.21 1.63 -2.38
C SER A 58 3.78 1.99 -1.97
N GLY A 59 3.64 3.06 -1.20
CA GLY A 59 2.34 3.50 -0.72
C GLY A 59 1.62 2.43 0.13
N PRO A 60 0.28 2.32 0.02
CA PRO A 60 -0.52 1.34 0.77
C PRO A 60 -0.01 -0.11 0.64
N ALA A 61 0.37 -0.53 -0.59
CA ALA A 61 0.85 -1.87 -0.88
C ALA A 61 2.08 -2.29 -0.04
N GLY A 62 2.95 -1.35 0.33
CA GLY A 62 4.15 -1.63 1.15
C GLY A 62 3.83 -2.17 2.55
N SER A 63 2.63 -1.91 3.07
CA SER A 63 2.17 -2.38 4.38
C SER A 63 1.13 -3.51 4.30
N LEU A 64 0.70 -3.89 3.08
CA LEU A 64 -0.44 -4.77 2.85
C LEU A 64 -0.40 -6.06 3.66
N ARG A 65 0.74 -6.77 3.63
CA ARG A 65 0.91 -8.07 4.29
C ARG A 65 0.56 -8.04 5.78
N VAL A 66 0.92 -6.96 6.47
CA VAL A 66 0.60 -6.81 7.90
C VAL A 66 -0.89 -6.53 8.07
N ASN A 67 -1.45 -5.63 7.27
CA ASN A 67 -2.86 -5.23 7.35
C ASN A 67 -3.81 -6.41 7.07
N ILE A 68 -3.62 -7.16 5.97
CA ILE A 68 -4.52 -8.28 5.62
C ILE A 68 -4.41 -9.45 6.59
N ARG A 69 -3.24 -9.67 7.20
CA ARG A 69 -3.08 -10.69 8.25
C ARG A 69 -3.79 -10.29 9.54
N ALA A 70 -3.82 -9.01 9.88
CA ALA A 70 -4.61 -8.52 11.00
C ALA A 70 -6.11 -8.72 10.73
N VAL A 71 -6.60 -8.36 9.54
CA VAL A 71 -7.99 -8.61 9.14
C VAL A 71 -8.34 -10.10 9.20
N ALA A 72 -7.47 -10.98 8.68
CA ALA A 72 -7.69 -12.42 8.75
C ALA A 72 -7.69 -12.97 10.19
N GLN A 73 -6.90 -12.38 11.10
CA GLN A 73 -6.96 -12.74 12.51
C GLN A 73 -8.30 -12.37 13.14
N TYR A 74 -8.83 -11.18 12.85
CA TYR A 74 -10.17 -10.79 13.29
C TYR A 74 -11.27 -11.71 12.72
N ALA A 75 -11.17 -12.05 11.44
CA ALA A 75 -12.07 -13.02 10.81
C ALA A 75 -11.97 -14.40 11.46
N SER A 76 -10.76 -14.83 11.84
CA SER A 76 -10.53 -16.07 12.59
C SER A 76 -11.20 -16.08 13.95
N ASP A 77 -11.09 -14.97 14.69
CA ASP A 77 -11.73 -14.83 16.00
C ASP A 77 -13.27 -14.85 15.87
N ALA A 78 -13.81 -14.48 14.71
CA ALA A 78 -15.23 -14.58 14.35
C ALA A 78 -15.65 -15.94 13.72
N GLY A 79 -14.74 -16.92 13.64
CA GLY A 79 -15.03 -18.27 13.11
C GLY A 79 -14.74 -18.50 11.62
N ASN A 80 -14.24 -17.49 10.90
CA ASN A 80 -13.94 -17.53 9.46
C ASN A 80 -12.45 -17.72 9.15
N GLY A 81 -11.67 -18.29 10.08
CA GLY A 81 -10.21 -18.28 9.99
C GLY A 81 -9.65 -19.01 8.76
N LYS A 82 -10.19 -20.19 8.43
CA LYS A 82 -9.69 -20.98 7.30
C LYS A 82 -9.86 -20.25 5.97
N SER A 83 -11.04 -19.70 5.69
CA SER A 83 -11.27 -18.94 4.45
C SER A 83 -10.46 -17.66 4.43
N ALA A 84 -10.41 -16.92 5.54
CA ALA A 84 -9.69 -15.65 5.61
C ALA A 84 -8.18 -15.81 5.37
N PHE A 85 -7.53 -16.80 6.00
CA PHE A 85 -6.11 -17.06 5.76
C PHE A 85 -5.83 -17.61 4.37
N ASN A 86 -6.72 -18.43 3.79
CA ASN A 86 -6.59 -18.85 2.40
C ASN A 86 -6.63 -17.67 1.43
N ASN A 87 -7.53 -16.70 1.66
CA ASN A 87 -7.61 -15.48 0.86
C ASN A 87 -6.33 -14.63 0.98
N VAL A 88 -5.76 -14.54 2.19
CA VAL A 88 -4.45 -13.87 2.40
C VAL A 88 -3.34 -14.55 1.61
N ASP A 89 -3.25 -15.88 1.67
CA ASP A 89 -2.21 -16.64 0.97
C ASP A 89 -2.36 -16.53 -0.55
N GLU A 90 -3.59 -16.60 -1.06
CA GLU A 90 -3.88 -16.42 -2.48
C GLU A 90 -3.52 -15.01 -2.97
N CYS A 91 -3.89 -13.98 -2.22
CA CYS A 91 -3.54 -12.60 -2.52
C CYS A 91 -2.01 -12.41 -2.57
N LEU A 92 -1.29 -12.81 -1.52
CA LEU A 92 0.16 -12.61 -1.44
C LEU A 92 0.89 -13.39 -2.53
N ARG A 93 0.48 -14.63 -2.81
CA ARG A 93 1.05 -15.44 -3.89
C ARG A 93 0.82 -14.78 -5.26
N ALA A 94 -0.39 -14.29 -5.52
CA ALA A 94 -0.69 -13.60 -6.77
C ALA A 94 0.19 -12.35 -6.96
N LEU A 95 0.39 -11.56 -5.90
CA LEU A 95 1.24 -10.36 -5.94
C LEU A 95 2.74 -10.70 -6.11
N GLU A 96 3.23 -11.76 -5.48
CA GLU A 96 4.62 -12.23 -5.67
C GLU A 96 4.88 -12.73 -7.10
N GLU A 97 3.90 -13.42 -7.69
CA GLU A 97 3.95 -13.84 -9.09
C GLU A 97 3.84 -12.66 -10.05
N LEU A 98 2.94 -11.71 -9.79
CA LEU A 98 2.84 -10.46 -10.55
C LEU A 98 4.15 -9.68 -10.53
N ASP A 99 4.76 -9.53 -9.36
CA ASP A 99 6.06 -8.87 -9.22
C ASP A 99 7.14 -9.53 -10.10
N SER A 100 7.20 -10.87 -10.07
CA SER A 100 8.16 -11.63 -10.85
C SER A 100 7.95 -11.44 -12.35
N LEU A 101 6.70 -11.39 -12.80
CA LEU A 101 6.34 -11.11 -14.19
C LEU A 101 6.74 -9.68 -14.59
N LEU A 102 6.41 -8.69 -13.77
CA LEU A 102 6.76 -7.28 -14.01
C LEU A 102 8.28 -7.07 -14.05
N LEU A 103 9.04 -7.72 -13.16
CA LEU A 103 10.50 -7.67 -13.16
C LEU A 103 11.08 -8.21 -14.47
N ARG A 104 10.62 -9.40 -14.90
CA ARG A 104 11.08 -10.02 -16.15
C ARG A 104 10.74 -9.14 -17.35
N ALA A 105 9.53 -8.61 -17.39
CA ALA A 105 9.07 -7.73 -18.45
C ALA A 105 9.86 -6.42 -18.50
N SER A 106 10.17 -5.82 -17.34
CA SER A 106 10.95 -4.58 -17.27
C SER A 106 12.40 -4.72 -17.76
N ARG A 107 12.93 -5.95 -17.81
CA ARG A 107 14.30 -6.26 -18.27
C ARG A 107 14.36 -6.64 -19.74
N ASN A 108 13.22 -7.01 -20.34
CA ASN A 108 13.15 -7.54 -21.70
C ASN A 108 12.42 -6.52 -22.58
N ASP A 109 13.12 -5.92 -23.54
CA ASP A 109 12.50 -4.99 -24.48
C ASP A 109 11.49 -5.72 -25.38
N SER A 110 10.20 -5.49 -25.08
CA SER A 110 9.06 -5.43 -26.02
C SER A 110 8.27 -6.67 -26.46
N GLN A 111 8.41 -7.86 -25.86
CA GLN A 111 7.57 -9.04 -26.26
C GLN A 111 6.97 -9.86 -25.11
N THR A 112 6.88 -9.30 -23.91
CA THR A 112 6.28 -10.04 -22.77
C THR A 112 4.76 -9.95 -22.81
N SER A 113 4.09 -11.10 -22.85
CA SER A 113 2.62 -11.16 -22.75
C SER A 113 2.13 -10.58 -21.42
N ILE A 114 1.13 -9.70 -21.49
CA ILE A 114 0.50 -9.04 -20.33
C ILE A 114 -0.61 -9.88 -19.69
N GLU A 115 -1.15 -10.87 -20.40
CA GLU A 115 -2.29 -11.68 -19.91
C GLU A 115 -2.02 -12.37 -18.57
N PRO A 116 -0.85 -13.00 -18.34
CA PRO A 116 -0.54 -13.55 -17.03
C PRO A 116 -0.52 -12.49 -15.93
N MET A 117 -0.11 -11.24 -16.23
CA MET A 117 -0.07 -10.16 -15.24
C MET A 117 -1.48 -9.71 -14.87
N LYS A 118 -2.36 -9.54 -15.87
CA LYS A 118 -3.77 -9.20 -15.67
C LYS A 118 -4.50 -10.25 -14.85
N LEU A 119 -4.23 -11.53 -15.13
CA LEU A 119 -4.78 -12.61 -14.33
C LEU A 119 -4.35 -12.49 -12.87
N LYS A 120 -3.08 -12.17 -12.58
CA LYS A 120 -2.62 -12.01 -11.20
C LYS A 120 -3.19 -10.77 -10.51
N VAL A 121 -3.41 -9.67 -11.23
CA VAL A 121 -4.15 -8.51 -10.74
C VAL A 121 -5.58 -8.92 -10.33
N ALA A 122 -6.30 -9.61 -11.21
CA ALA A 122 -7.66 -10.08 -10.93
C ALA A 122 -7.70 -11.02 -9.72
N THR A 123 -6.84 -12.05 -9.68
CA THR A 123 -6.75 -12.97 -8.54
C THR A 123 -6.47 -12.25 -7.22
N ALA A 124 -5.56 -11.27 -7.21
CA ALA A 124 -5.25 -10.52 -6.00
C ALA A 124 -6.44 -9.68 -5.53
N LEU A 125 -7.18 -9.03 -6.46
CA LEU A 125 -8.36 -8.25 -6.14
C LEU A 125 -9.51 -9.12 -5.62
N ASP A 126 -9.76 -10.27 -6.25
CA ASP A 126 -10.81 -11.21 -5.83
C ASP A 126 -10.54 -11.76 -4.43
N ALA A 127 -9.28 -12.11 -4.16
CA ALA A 127 -8.86 -12.56 -2.83
C ALA A 127 -8.99 -11.45 -1.77
N LEU A 128 -8.65 -10.20 -2.09
CA LEU A 128 -8.85 -9.06 -1.19
C LEU A 128 -10.33 -8.81 -0.91
N ASN A 129 -11.18 -8.83 -1.94
CA ASN A 129 -12.62 -8.64 -1.79
C ASN A 129 -13.23 -9.75 -0.92
N SER A 130 -12.86 -11.01 -1.18
CA SER A 130 -13.30 -12.17 -0.39
C SER A 130 -12.86 -12.08 1.07
N LEU A 131 -11.69 -11.48 1.35
CA LEU A 131 -11.27 -11.19 2.73
C LEU A 131 -12.11 -10.08 3.35
N LEU A 132 -12.39 -9.00 2.63
CA LEU A 132 -13.21 -7.88 3.12
C LEU A 132 -14.66 -8.27 3.39
N GLU A 133 -15.20 -9.28 2.72
CA GLU A 133 -16.52 -9.85 3.01
C GLU A 133 -16.63 -10.44 4.44
N THR A 134 -15.50 -10.77 5.07
CA THR A 134 -15.48 -11.24 6.46
C THR A 134 -15.61 -10.11 7.49
N VAL A 135 -15.50 -8.85 7.04
CA VAL A 135 -15.54 -7.66 7.90
C VAL A 135 -17.00 -7.26 8.14
N PRO A 136 -17.38 -6.95 9.40
CA PRO A 136 -18.73 -6.42 9.68
C PRO A 136 -19.03 -5.18 8.84
N THR A 137 -20.24 -5.10 8.27
CA THR A 137 -20.63 -4.03 7.33
C THR A 137 -20.40 -2.62 7.90
N GLU A 138 -20.72 -2.39 9.18
CA GLU A 138 -20.50 -1.10 9.83
C GLU A 138 -19.02 -0.67 9.87
N VAL A 139 -18.11 -1.64 10.07
CA VAL A 139 -16.66 -1.40 10.10
C VAL A 139 -16.15 -1.17 8.68
N LEU A 140 -16.63 -1.97 7.73
CA LEU A 140 -16.28 -1.83 6.31
C LEU A 140 -16.70 -0.47 5.76
N ASP A 141 -17.91 0.00 6.06
CA ASP A 141 -18.42 1.29 5.57
C ASP A 141 -17.68 2.49 6.17
N LYS A 142 -17.31 2.42 7.47
CA LYS A 142 -16.40 3.40 8.07
C LYS A 142 -15.03 3.39 7.38
N GLY A 143 -14.50 2.20 7.11
CA GLY A 143 -13.24 2.04 6.40
C GLY A 143 -13.25 2.64 5.00
N LYS A 144 -14.36 2.48 4.25
CA LYS A 144 -14.58 3.12 2.94
C LYS A 144 -14.57 4.63 3.06
N ALA A 145 -15.35 5.20 3.98
CA ALA A 145 -15.39 6.64 4.18
C ALA A 145 -14.01 7.23 4.51
N MET A 146 -13.21 6.53 5.31
CA MET A 146 -11.83 6.93 5.60
C MET A 146 -10.92 6.82 4.36
N ALA A 147 -11.01 5.74 3.59
CA ALA A 147 -10.25 5.59 2.35
C ALA A 147 -10.62 6.66 1.30
N ASP A 148 -11.91 6.98 1.17
CA ASP A 148 -12.39 8.04 0.28
C ASP A 148 -11.85 9.41 0.69
N ALA A 149 -11.80 9.70 1.99
CA ALA A 149 -11.21 10.93 2.51
C ALA A 149 -9.71 11.06 2.19
N TYR A 150 -8.96 9.95 2.11
CA TYR A 150 -7.56 9.94 1.65
C TYR A 150 -7.39 10.25 0.16
N LEU A 151 -8.43 10.02 -0.64
CA LEU A 151 -8.43 10.23 -2.09
C LEU A 151 -9.05 11.56 -2.50
N ALA A 152 -9.78 12.20 -1.59
CA ALA A 152 -10.37 13.51 -1.81
C ALA A 152 -9.24 14.49 -2.16
N PRO A 153 -9.28 15.15 -3.31
CA PRO A 153 -8.26 16.13 -3.67
C PRO A 153 -8.29 17.28 -2.65
N ASP A 154 -7.11 17.76 -2.25
CA ASP A 154 -6.84 18.82 -1.25
C ASP A 154 -7.42 20.21 -1.60
N TYR A 155 -8.51 20.31 -2.37
CA TYR A 155 -9.15 21.59 -2.70
C TYR A 155 -9.77 22.31 -1.49
N ASP A 156 -9.82 21.68 -0.31
CA ASP A 156 -10.26 22.30 0.95
C ASP A 156 -9.13 22.63 1.94
N LEU A 157 -7.86 22.45 1.56
CA LEU A 157 -6.75 23.12 2.23
C LEU A 157 -6.47 24.44 1.52
N ALA A 158 -7.38 25.40 1.69
CA ALA A 158 -7.02 26.79 1.50
C ALA A 158 -5.70 27.04 2.27
N PRO A 159 -4.68 27.68 1.66
CA PRO A 159 -3.40 27.94 2.30
C PRO A 159 -3.57 29.06 3.33
N GLU A 160 -4.28 28.78 4.42
CA GLU A 160 -4.57 29.73 5.47
C GLU A 160 -4.04 29.22 6.82
N ASN A 161 -2.77 28.82 6.86
CA ASN A 161 -1.82 29.02 7.96
C ASN A 161 -0.51 28.23 7.74
N LEU A 162 0.20 28.51 6.63
CA LEU A 162 1.62 28.17 6.59
C LEU A 162 2.39 29.24 7.35
N ASP A 163 3.00 28.85 8.47
CA ASP A 163 3.86 29.66 9.33
C ASP A 163 4.82 30.52 8.47
N PRO A 164 4.87 31.85 8.65
CA PRO A 164 5.68 32.76 7.82
C PRO A 164 7.18 32.44 7.81
N GLN A 165 7.67 31.59 8.71
CA GLN A 165 9.07 31.14 8.71
C GLN A 165 9.39 30.14 7.57
N LEU A 166 8.44 29.33 7.12
CA LEU A 166 8.68 28.35 6.03
C LEU A 166 8.84 29.03 4.67
N LYS A 167 8.16 30.16 4.44
CA LYS A 167 8.30 30.97 3.21
C LYS A 167 9.70 31.59 3.06
N GLN A 168 10.41 31.85 4.16
CA GLN A 168 11.75 32.45 4.09
C GLN A 168 12.83 31.45 3.66
N LEU A 169 12.61 30.13 3.87
CA LEU A 169 13.58 29.10 3.52
C LEU A 169 13.59 28.77 2.02
N GLU A 170 12.45 28.85 1.32
CA GLU A 170 12.39 28.71 -0.13
C GLU A 170 13.04 29.90 -0.86
N ILE A 171 12.81 31.13 -0.37
CA ILE A 171 13.36 32.34 -1.00
C ILE A 171 14.90 32.36 -0.90
N ASN A 172 15.46 31.97 0.25
CA ASN A 172 16.91 31.96 0.45
C ASN A 172 17.63 30.91 -0.41
N THR A 173 16.96 29.82 -0.77
CA THR A 173 17.54 28.78 -1.64
C THR A 173 17.59 29.23 -3.11
N VAL A 174 16.62 30.04 -3.55
CA VAL A 174 16.59 30.62 -4.91
C VAL A 174 17.63 31.76 -5.06
N ILE A 175 17.87 32.54 -4.02
CA ILE A 175 18.86 33.64 -4.08
C ILE A 175 20.30 33.07 -4.14
N HIS A 176 20.56 31.94 -3.47
CA HIS A 176 21.91 31.36 -3.44
C HIS A 176 22.33 30.68 -4.76
N THR A 177 21.37 30.25 -5.60
CA THR A 177 21.66 29.68 -6.92
C THR A 177 21.86 30.77 -7.98
N HIS A 178 21.22 31.92 -7.85
CA HIS A 178 21.40 33.03 -8.79
C HIS A 178 22.68 33.86 -8.56
N SER A 179 23.20 33.91 -7.32
CA SER A 179 24.46 34.62 -7.02
C SER A 179 25.73 33.86 -7.45
N SER A 180 25.64 32.56 -7.77
CA SER A 180 26.80 31.76 -8.18
C SER A 180 27.06 31.77 -9.71
N MET A 181 26.08 32.16 -10.54
CA MET A 181 26.23 32.20 -12.00
C MET A 181 26.65 33.56 -12.58
N GLN A 182 26.71 34.65 -11.79
CA GLN A 182 27.08 35.98 -12.32
C GLN A 182 28.56 36.37 -12.16
N THR A 183 29.40 35.57 -11.48
CA THR A 183 30.81 35.95 -11.24
C THR A 183 31.81 35.32 -12.23
N GLN A 184 31.37 34.59 -13.27
CA GLN A 184 32.27 33.96 -14.26
C GLN A 184 32.29 34.61 -15.66
N ILE A 185 31.64 35.76 -15.86
CA ILE A 185 31.61 36.45 -17.19
C ILE A 185 32.42 37.76 -17.20
N CYS A 186 33.20 38.08 -16.16
CA CYS A 186 34.04 39.29 -16.16
C CYS A 186 35.40 39.08 -15.51
N ILE A 187 36.26 38.22 -16.07
CA ILE A 187 37.70 38.45 -16.01
C ILE A 187 38.29 38.12 -17.39
N ARG A 188 38.85 39.19 -17.97
CA ARG A 188 39.69 39.26 -19.16
C ARG A 188 41.06 38.65 -18.87
#